data_AF-A0A971HVR1-F1
#
_entry.id   AF-A0A971HVR1-F1
#
_cell.length_a   1.000
_cell.length_b   1.000
_cell.length_c   1.000
_cell.angle_alpha   90.00
_cell.angle_beta   90.00
_cell.angle_gamma   90.00
#
_symmetry.space_group_name_H-M   'P 1'
#
loop_
_entity.id
_entity.type
_entity.pdbx_description
1 polymer ?
#
loop_
_entity_poly.entity_id
_entity_poly.type
_entity_poly.pdbx_seq_one_letter_code
_entity_poly.pdbx_strand_id
1 'polypeptide(L)'
;MSYLPCVGCGWCCLTDQCMDSMRYHGYQRRCPDLHWDKNQQRYTCLAMLDPNRADEMCFNQHTGKGCCAPLNPWRHDVKNRD
;
A
#
# COMPACT_ATOMS: atom_id res chain seq x y z
N MET A 1 17.13 -14.94 -5.60
CA MET A 1 16.08 -14.57 -4.63
C MET A 1 14.84 -14.18 -5.41
N SER A 2 13.74 -14.92 -5.26
CA SER A 2 12.45 -14.53 -5.84
C SER A 2 11.79 -13.50 -4.92
N TYR A 3 11.56 -12.30 -5.43
CA TYR A 3 10.81 -11.29 -4.71
C TYR A 3 9.31 -11.65 -4.73
N LEU A 4 8.65 -11.59 -3.58
CA LEU A 4 7.19 -11.81 -3.51
C LEU A 4 6.46 -10.52 -3.94
N PRO A 5 5.40 -10.60 -4.74
CA PRO A 5 4.64 -9.41 -5.15
C PRO A 5 3.87 -8.80 -3.97
N CYS A 6 3.55 -7.51 -4.03
CA CYS A 6 2.55 -6.94 -3.11
C CYS A 6 1.19 -7.61 -3.37
N VAL A 7 0.49 -8.03 -2.31
CA VAL A 7 -0.84 -8.68 -2.41
C VAL A 7 -1.96 -7.80 -1.86
N GLY A 8 -1.69 -6.53 -1.55
CA GLY A 8 -2.68 -5.63 -0.97
C GLY A 8 -3.14 -6.05 0.44
N CYS A 9 -2.26 -6.66 1.24
CA CYS A 9 -2.59 -7.04 2.62
C CYS A 9 -2.79 -5.85 3.58
N GLY A 10 -2.35 -4.65 3.18
CA GLY A 10 -2.48 -3.43 3.97
C GLY A 10 -1.42 -3.25 5.07
N TRP A 11 -0.58 -4.26 5.37
CA TRP A 11 0.42 -4.21 6.45
C TRP A 11 1.25 -2.92 6.41
N CYS A 12 2.04 -2.72 5.35
CA CYS A 12 2.95 -1.57 5.27
C CYS A 12 2.22 -0.21 5.39
N CYS A 13 0.93 -0.10 5.00
CA CYS A 13 0.19 1.17 5.02
C CYS A 13 -0.66 1.39 6.29
N LEU A 14 -1.03 0.32 7.00
CA LEU A 14 -1.81 0.39 8.24
C LEU A 14 -0.90 0.45 9.48
N THR A 15 0.34 -0.04 9.37
CA THR A 15 1.32 0.06 10.46
C THR A 15 2.07 1.38 10.45
N ASP A 16 2.37 1.89 9.26
CA ASP A 16 3.16 3.12 9.10
C ASP A 16 2.71 3.90 7.86
N GLN A 17 2.64 5.22 7.99
CA GLN A 17 2.27 6.08 6.87
C GLN A 17 3.52 6.32 6.02
N CYS A 18 3.44 6.10 4.70
CA CYS A 18 4.58 6.41 3.84
C CYS A 18 4.86 7.92 3.76
N MET A 19 6.10 8.27 3.47
CA MET A 19 6.54 9.68 3.37
C MET A 19 5.76 10.48 2.34
N ASP A 20 5.39 9.88 1.20
CA ASP A 20 4.58 10.56 0.19
C ASP A 20 3.18 10.89 0.74
N SER A 21 2.52 9.94 1.39
CA SER A 21 1.22 10.19 2.03
C SER A 21 1.32 11.27 3.10
N MET A 22 2.37 11.25 3.93
CA MET A 22 2.62 12.30 4.90
C MET A 22 2.84 13.67 4.24
N ARG A 23 3.52 13.73 3.10
CA ARG A 23 3.75 14.98 2.36
C ARG A 23 2.44 15.57 1.81
N TYR A 24 1.51 14.73 1.35
CA TYR A 24 0.23 15.19 0.83
C TYR A 24 -0.82 15.48 1.90
N HIS A 25 -0.86 14.69 2.98
CA HIS A 25 -1.98 14.70 3.94
C HIS A 25 -1.57 15.05 5.37
N GLY A 26 -0.28 15.27 5.63
CA GLY A 26 0.27 15.31 6.98
C GLY A 26 0.25 13.94 7.66
N TYR A 27 0.65 13.93 8.94
CA TYR A 27 0.58 12.72 9.76
C TYR A 27 -0.89 12.38 10.06
N GLN A 28 -1.31 11.20 9.63
CA GLN A 28 -2.64 10.67 9.85
C GLN A 28 -2.53 9.31 10.54
N ARG A 29 -3.46 9.00 11.46
CA ARG A 29 -3.55 7.66 12.07
C ARG A 29 -3.72 6.58 11.00
N ARG A 30 -4.35 6.92 9.89
CA ARG A 30 -4.57 6.03 8.74
C ARG A 30 -4.41 6.82 7.45
N CYS A 31 -3.64 6.26 6.52
CA CYS A 31 -3.41 6.86 5.20
C CYS A 31 -4.74 7.09 4.45
N PRO A 32 -5.08 8.34 4.06
CA PRO A 32 -6.32 8.63 3.33
C PRO A 32 -6.41 7.97 1.95
N ASP A 33 -5.27 7.70 1.31
CA ASP A 33 -5.23 7.03 -0.01
C ASP A 33 -5.39 5.50 0.10
N LEU A 34 -5.39 4.91 1.31
CA LEU A 34 -5.52 3.47 1.48
C LEU A 34 -7.00 3.05 1.48
N HIS A 35 -7.41 2.33 0.43
CA HIS A 35 -8.80 1.89 0.27
C HIS A 35 -8.93 0.36 0.20
N TRP A 36 -9.91 -0.20 0.89
CA TRP A 36 -10.28 -1.61 0.72
C TRP A 36 -11.12 -1.80 -0.55
N ASP A 37 -10.56 -2.44 -1.57
CA ASP A 37 -11.30 -2.81 -2.77
C ASP A 37 -12.10 -4.09 -2.51
N LYS A 38 -13.44 -3.96 -2.44
CA LYS A 38 -14.36 -5.08 -2.21
C LYS A 38 -14.39 -6.09 -3.35
N ASN A 39 -14.15 -5.66 -4.58
CA ASN A 39 -14.17 -6.53 -5.77
C ASN A 39 -12.90 -7.38 -5.85
N GLN A 40 -11.75 -6.77 -5.53
CA GLN A 40 -10.45 -7.45 -5.53
C GLN A 40 -10.11 -8.10 -4.18
N GLN A 41 -10.93 -7.88 -3.15
CA GLN A 41 -10.72 -8.32 -1.77
C GLN A 41 -9.31 -8.01 -1.24
N ARG A 42 -8.84 -6.79 -1.48
CA ARG A 42 -7.51 -6.34 -1.06
C ARG A 42 -7.44 -4.82 -0.88
N TYR A 43 -6.44 -4.35 -0.16
CA TYR A 43 -6.12 -2.93 -0.09
C TYR A 43 -5.45 -2.43 -1.37
N THR A 44 -5.88 -1.25 -1.79
CA THR A 44 -5.39 -0.52 -2.96
C THR A 44 -5.01 0.90 -2.53
N CYS A 45 -3.85 1.37 -2.97
CA CYS A 45 -3.43 2.76 -2.77
C CYS A 45 -3.99 3.62 -3.92
N LEU A 46 -4.91 4.53 -3.62
CA LEU A 46 -5.53 5.41 -4.61
C LEU A 46 -4.54 6.37 -5.25
N ALA A 47 -3.51 6.81 -4.51
CA ALA A 47 -2.45 7.64 -5.08
C ALA A 47 -1.59 6.91 -6.13
N MET A 48 -1.51 5.57 -6.06
CA MET A 48 -0.87 4.76 -7.11
C MET A 48 -1.77 4.58 -8.34
N LEU A 49 -3.06 4.90 -8.24
CA LEU A 49 -4.00 4.85 -9.37
C LEU A 49 -4.27 6.24 -9.97
N ASP A 50 -3.88 7.30 -9.29
CA ASP A 50 -4.07 8.68 -9.73
C ASP A 50 -3.06 9.02 -10.83
N PRO A 51 -3.49 9.36 -12.06
CA PRO A 51 -2.59 9.67 -13.17
C PRO A 51 -1.59 10.80 -12.89
N ASN A 52 -1.89 11.69 -11.94
CA ASN A 52 -1.01 12.82 -11.61
C ASN A 52 0.03 12.48 -10.54
N ARG A 53 -0.16 11.38 -9.79
CA ARG A 53 0.70 10.97 -8.65
C ARG A 53 1.31 9.59 -8.83
N ALA A 54 0.75 8.76 -9.71
CA ALA A 54 1.08 7.34 -9.83
C ALA A 54 2.56 7.11 -10.15
N ASP A 55 3.15 7.89 -11.06
CA ASP A 55 4.55 7.69 -11.45
C ASP A 55 5.52 7.92 -10.27
N GLU A 56 5.40 9.06 -9.58
CA GLU A 56 6.22 9.38 -8.39
C GLU A 56 5.97 8.36 -7.27
N MET A 57 4.70 8.07 -6.98
CA MET A 57 4.31 7.13 -5.91
C MET A 57 4.80 5.71 -6.19
N CYS A 58 4.66 5.22 -7.42
CA CYS A 58 5.11 3.88 -7.79
C CYS A 58 6.63 3.77 -7.72
N PHE A 59 7.35 4.82 -8.14
CA PHE A 59 8.80 4.88 -8.04
C PHE A 59 9.28 4.88 -6.57
N ASN A 60 8.79 5.82 -5.75
CA ASN A 60 9.21 5.98 -4.35
C ASN A 60 8.88 4.75 -3.50
N GLN A 61 7.72 4.13 -3.74
CA GLN A 61 7.29 2.94 -3.02
C GLN A 61 7.84 1.64 -3.62
N HIS A 62 8.74 1.73 -4.60
CA HIS A 62 9.39 0.59 -5.25
C HIS A 62 8.38 -0.44 -5.79
N THR A 63 7.27 0.05 -6.33
CA THR A 63 6.20 -0.80 -6.86
C THR A 63 6.74 -1.68 -7.98
N GLY A 64 6.40 -2.98 -7.94
CA GLY A 64 6.93 -3.97 -8.89
C GLY A 64 8.33 -4.52 -8.57
N LYS A 65 9.06 -3.96 -7.58
CA LYS A 65 10.36 -4.50 -7.13
C LYS A 65 10.23 -5.61 -6.07
N GLY A 66 9.01 -5.87 -5.60
CA GLY A 66 8.72 -6.84 -4.55
C GLY A 66 8.02 -6.20 -3.35
N CYS A 67 7.61 -7.03 -2.40
CA CYS A 67 6.97 -6.58 -1.17
C CYS A 67 8.01 -6.10 -0.15
N CYS A 68 7.76 -4.91 0.45
CA CYS A 68 8.52 -4.36 1.59
C CYS A 68 8.60 -5.32 2.79
N ALA A 69 7.56 -6.12 3.01
CA ALA A 69 7.45 -7.01 4.15
C ALA A 69 7.01 -8.42 3.69
N PRO A 70 7.86 -9.17 2.96
CA PRO A 70 7.46 -10.42 2.30
C PRO A 70 7.10 -11.54 3.29
N LEU A 71 7.57 -11.46 4.53
CA LEU A 71 7.33 -12.46 5.58
C LEU A 71 6.20 -12.06 6.54
N ASN A 72 5.47 -10.96 6.29
CA ASN A 72 4.38 -10.57 7.18
C ASN A 72 3.21 -11.57 7.07
N PRO A 73 2.57 -11.93 8.19
CA PRO A 73 1.53 -12.95 8.20
C PRO A 73 0.24 -12.50 7.49
N TRP A 74 -0.02 -11.20 7.35
CA TRP A 74 -1.24 -10.70 6.70
C TRP A 74 -1.29 -11.00 5.21
N ARG A 75 -0.16 -11.35 4.58
CA ARG A 75 -0.12 -11.81 3.18
C ARG A 75 -0.93 -13.08 2.94
N HIS A 76 -1.08 -13.92 3.97
CA HIS A 76 -1.85 -15.16 3.92
C HIS A 76 -3.28 -14.98 4.48
N ASP A 77 -3.61 -13.79 4.97
CA ASP A 77 -4.90 -13.43 5.58
C ASP A 77 -5.29 -12.00 5.16
N VAL A 78 -5.44 -11.81 3.85
CA VAL A 78 -5.86 -10.53 3.26
C VAL A 78 -7.35 -10.35 3.55
N LYS A 79 -7.67 -9.33 4.36
CA LYS A 79 -9.03 -9.02 4.79
C LYS A 79 -9.14 -7.55 5.16
N ASN A 80 -10.36 -7.06 5.14
CA ASN A 80 -10.67 -5.71 5.58
C ASN A 80 -10.37 -5.57 7.09
N ARG A 81 -9.66 -4.51 7.44
CA ARG A 81 -9.23 -4.08 8.78
C ARG A 81 -9.64 -2.62 9.07
N ASP A 82 -10.54 -2.06 8.25
CA ASP A 82 -11.31 -0.84 8.55
C ASP A 82 -12.25 -1.01 9.74
#